data_AF-A0A846T1I9-F1
#
_entry.id   AF-A0A846T1I9-F1
#
_cell.length_a   1.000
_cell.length_b   1.000
_cell.length_c   1.000
_cell.angle_alpha   90.00
_cell.angle_beta   90.00
_cell.angle_gamma   90.00
#
_symmetry.space_group_name_H-M   'P 1'
#
loop_
_entity.id
_entity.type
_entity.pdbx_description
1 polymer ?
#
loop_
_entity_poly.entity_id
_entity_poly.type
_entity_poly.pdbx_seq_one_letter_code
_entity_poly.pdbx_strand_id
1 'polypeptide(L)' 'MKVVYKITYPNGKIYIGKDLTDSINYFGSASSGLIAQDFTREQRRDFTIRKEILFESEDTTEINRKEIEL' A
#
# COMPACT_ATOMS: atom_id res chain seq x y z
N MET A 1 0.26 -1.75 -17.26
CA MET A 1 0.20 -0.59 -16.37
C MET A 1 0.95 -0.89 -15.09
N LYS A 2 1.79 0.02 -14.61
CA LYS A 2 2.44 -0.08 -13.29
C LYS A 2 1.89 1.06 -12.45
N VAL A 3 1.81 0.88 -11.13
CA VAL A 3 1.13 1.86 -10.27
C VAL A 3 1.93 2.19 -9.02
N VAL A 4 1.82 3.42 -8.55
CA VAL A 4 2.09 3.80 -7.16
C VAL A 4 0.75 3.86 -6.45
N TYR A 5 0.64 3.18 -5.31
CA TYR A 5 -0.59 3.10 -4.54
C TYR A 5 -0.39 3.52 -3.10
N LYS A 6 -1.51 3.79 -2.45
CA LYS A 6 -1.63 4.09 -1.03
C LYS A 6 -2.53 3.08 -0.36
N ILE A 7 -2.06 2.47 0.72
CA ILE A 7 -2.89 1.71 1.66
C ILE A 7 -3.18 2.58 2.87
N THR A 8 -4.45 2.73 3.23
CA THR A 8 -4.86 3.35 4.49
C THR A 8 -5.41 2.28 5.43
N TYR A 9 -4.84 2.23 6.63
CA TYR A 9 -5.23 1.33 7.71
C TYR A 9 -6.31 1.96 8.62
N PRO A 10 -7.02 1.16 9.45
CA PRO A 10 -8.09 1.68 10.31
C PRO A 10 -7.65 2.78 11.30
N ASN A 11 -6.38 2.79 11.70
CA ASN A 11 -5.80 3.80 12.57
C ASN A 11 -5.38 5.08 11.83
N GLY A 12 -5.68 5.20 10.53
CA GLY A 12 -5.30 6.34 9.69
C GLY A 12 -3.85 6.30 9.21
N LYS A 13 -3.03 5.33 9.62
CA LYS A 13 -1.67 5.20 9.09
C LYS A 13 -1.70 4.82 7.61
N ILE A 14 -0.69 5.30 6.90
CA ILE A 14 -0.55 5.17 5.46
C ILE A 14 0.70 4.36 5.13
N TYR A 15 0.58 3.49 4.13
CA TYR A 15 1.70 2.89 3.43
C TYR A 15 1.65 3.27 1.94
N ILE A 16 2.72 3.88 1.44
CA ILE A 16 2.93 4.14 0.02
C ILE A 16 3.87 3.07 -0.52
N GLY A 17 3.52 2.53 -1.68
CA GLY A 17 4.38 1.59 -2.39
C GLY A 17 4.00 1.51 -3.86
N LYS A 18 4.80 0.76 -4.62
CA LYS A 18 4.53 0.49 -6.04
C LYS A 18 4.15 -0.96 -6.32
N ASP A 19 3.42 -1.16 -7.40
CA ASP A 19 3.10 -2.46 -8.00
C ASP A 19 3.45 -2.41 -9.49
N LEU A 20 4.40 -3.26 -9.90
CA LEU A 20 4.86 -3.34 -11.29
C LEU A 20 4.05 -4.35 -12.12
N THR A 21 3.10 -5.03 -11.51
CA THR A 21 2.30 -6.13 -12.08
C THR A 21 0.83 -5.77 -12.26
N ASP A 22 0.37 -4.70 -11.60
CA ASP A 22 -1.04 -4.28 -11.52
C ASP A 22 -1.97 -5.40 -11.04
N SER A 23 -1.54 -6.11 -9.99
CA SER A 23 -2.34 -7.18 -9.44
C SER A 23 -3.47 -6.62 -8.56
N ILE A 24 -4.70 -7.00 -8.89
CA ILE A 24 -5.90 -6.56 -8.18
C ILE A 24 -5.91 -6.97 -6.69
N ASN A 25 -5.21 -8.05 -6.34
CA ASN A 25 -5.14 -8.57 -4.96
C ASN A 25 -3.81 -8.27 -4.26
N TYR A 26 -2.93 -7.45 -4.83
CA TYR A 26 -1.70 -7.03 -4.19
C TYR A 26 -1.93 -5.77 -3.33
N PHE A 27 -1.81 -5.92 -2.01
CA PHE A 27 -1.98 -4.86 -1.00
C PHE A 27 -0.65 -4.44 -0.35
N GLY A 28 0.46 -4.68 -1.06
CA GLY A 28 1.80 -4.24 -0.68
C GLY A 28 2.60 -5.21 0.17
N SER A 29 3.80 -4.76 0.51
CA SER A 29 4.86 -5.56 1.16
C SER A 29 5.29 -5.00 2.52
N ALA A 30 4.42 -4.20 3.14
CA ALA A 30 4.65 -3.65 4.47
C ALA A 30 4.87 -4.76 5.51
N SER A 31 5.79 -4.51 6.45
CA SER A 31 6.12 -5.50 7.50
C SER A 31 4.92 -5.81 8.37
N SER A 32 4.49 -7.07 8.37
CA SER A 32 3.40 -7.57 9.20
C SER A 32 3.66 -7.34 10.70
N GLY A 33 4.92 -7.41 11.14
CA GLY A 33 5.32 -7.19 12.52
C GLY A 33 5.20 -5.73 12.97
N LEU A 34 5.42 -4.77 12.07
CA LEU A 34 5.22 -3.34 12.38
C LEU A 34 3.73 -3.00 12.43
N ILE A 35 2.96 -3.47 11.46
CA ILE A 35 1.50 -3.29 11.45
C ILE A 35 0.87 -3.91 12.69
N ALA A 36 1.33 -5.10 13.10
CA ALA A 36 0.84 -5.78 14.29
C ALA A 36 0.97 -4.95 15.57
N GLN A 37 1.97 -4.07 15.70
CA GLN A 37 2.14 -3.24 16.90
C GLN A 37 1.01 -2.21 17.07
N ASP A 38 0.28 -1.91 15.99
CA ASP A 38 -0.78 -0.90 16.00
C ASP A 38 -2.18 -1.43 16.28
N PHE A 39 -2.36 -2.75 16.31
CA PHE A 39 -3.67 -3.38 16.40
C PHE A 39 -3.69 -4.52 17.43
N THR A 40 -4.71 -4.50 18.29
CA THR A 40 -5.00 -5.61 19.20
C THR A 40 -5.45 -6.86 18.45
N ARG A 41 -5.46 -8.02 19.13
CA ARG A 41 -5.93 -9.27 18.50
C ARG A 41 -7.39 -9.18 18.08
N GLU A 42 -8.21 -8.46 18.83
CA GLU A 42 -9.64 -8.25 18.60
C GLU A 42 -9.87 -7.39 17.36
N GLN A 43 -9.14 -6.29 17.21
CA GLN A 43 -9.21 -5.43 16.02
C GLN A 43 -8.77 -6.16 14.75
N ARG A 44 -7.85 -7.13 14.85
CA ARG A 44 -7.41 -7.92 13.68
C ARG A 44 -8.44 -8.94 13.21
N ARG A 45 -9.48 -9.24 13.99
CA ARG A 45 -10.52 -10.22 13.59
C ARG A 45 -11.40 -9.67 12.48
N ASP A 46 -11.62 -8.36 12.49
CA ASP A 46 -12.43 -7.65 11.51
C ASP A 46 -11.90 -6.23 11.37
N PHE A 47 -11.24 -5.96 10.24
CA PHE A 47 -10.87 -4.61 9.86
C PHE A 47 -10.82 -4.48 8.34
N THR A 48 -11.01 -3.25 7.88
CA THR A 48 -10.92 -2.88 6.46
C THR A 48 -9.66 -2.07 6.23
N ILE A 49 -9.01 -2.31 5.09
CA ILE A 49 -7.99 -1.43 4.53
C ILE A 49 -8.49 -0.90 3.19
N ARG A 50 -8.01 0.28 2.80
CA ARG A 50 -8.34 0.87 1.50
C ARG A 50 -7.09 1.04 0.66
N LYS A 51 -7.11 0.52 -0.58
CA LYS A 51 -6.08 0.76 -1.61
C LYS A 51 -6.56 1.86 -2.56
N GLU A 52 -5.71 2.83 -2.84
CA GLU A 52 -5.92 3.86 -3.85
C GLU A 52 -4.74 3.87 -4.81
N ILE A 53 -4.98 3.88 -6.12
CA ILE A 53 -3.94 4.19 -7.11
C ILE A 53 -3.73 5.69 -7.11
N LEU A 54 -2.49 6.13 -6.87
CA LEU A 54 -2.11 7.54 -6.84
C LEU A 54 -1.47 8.00 -8.15
N PHE A 55 -0.81 7.07 -8.85
CA PHE A 55 -0.13 7.33 -10.10
C PHE A 55 0.01 6.03 -10.89
N GLU A 56 -0.02 6.12 -12.22
CA GLU A 56 0.12 5.01 -13.13
C GLU A 56 1.03 5.38 -14.32
N SER A 57 1.88 4.44 -14.75
CA SER A 57 2.76 4.61 -15.91
C SER A 57 3.23 3.24 -16.42
N GLU A 58 3.60 3.16 -17.69
CA GLU A 58 4.31 1.98 -18.23
C GLU A 58 5.83 2.06 -17.99
N ASP A 59 6.39 3.22 -17.64
CA ASP A 59 7.81 3.40 -17.35
C ASP A 59 8.13 3.10 -15.87
N THR A 60 9.01 2.12 -15.63
CA THR A 60 9.48 1.78 -14.28
C THR A 60 10.23 2.93 -13.62
N THR A 61 10.92 3.76 -14.41
CA THR A 61 11.70 4.90 -13.91
C THR A 61 10.79 5.97 -13.33
N GLU A 62 9.70 6.28 -14.02
CA GLU A 62 8.67 7.22 -13.52
C GLU A 62 8.03 6.70 -12.25
N ILE A 63 7.68 5.41 -12.20
CA ILE A 63 7.13 4.78 -11.00
C ILE A 63 8.10 4.87 -9.81
N ASN A 64 9.36 4.55 -10.02
CA ASN A 64 10.39 4.61 -8.97
C ASN A 64 10.58 6.04 -8.45
N ARG A 65 10.62 7.03 -9.35
CA ARG A 65 10.73 8.44 -8.97
C ARG A 65 9.48 8.88 -8.19
N LYS A 66 8.30 8.54 -8.69
CA LYS A 66 7.03 8.97 -8.10
C LYS A 66 6.77 8.37 -6.73
N GLU A 67 7.17 7.12 -6.52
CA GLU A 67 7.08 6.44 -5.21
C GLU A 67 7.87 7.16 -4.12
N ILE A 68 9.05 7.70 -4.45
CA ILE A 68 9.91 8.41 -3.47
C ILE A 68 9.40 9.82 -3.17
N GLU A 69 8.69 10.45 -4.11
CA GLU A 69 8.12 11.79 -3.96
C GLU A 69 6.84 11.85 -3.10
N LEU A 70 6.18 10.70 -2.90
CA LEU A 70 4.89 10.58 -2.21
C LEU A 70 5.05 10.05 -0.78
#